data_AF-A0A832UN10-F1
#
_entry.id   AF-A0A832UN10-F1
#
_cell.length_a   1.000
_cell.length_b   1.000
_cell.length_c   1.000
_cell.angle_alpha   90.00
_cell.angle_beta   90.00
_cell.angle_gamma   90.00
#
_symmetry.space_group_name_H-M   'P 1'
#
loop_
_entity.id
_entity.type
_entity.pdbx_description
1 polymer ?
#
loop_
_entity_poly.entity_id
_entity_poly.type
_entity_poly.pdbx_seq_one_letter_code
_entity_poly.pdbx_strand_id
1 'polypeptide(L)' 'TKTNAELVFIQEIETKTGTSTALGFANIYESVEQAKRVEPEYIVERNNPKPKEEAKE' A
#
# COMPACT_ATOMS: atom_id res chain seq x y z
N THR A 1 -2.68 -8.94 17.20
CA THR A 1 -1.35 -9.12 16.57
C THR A 1 -0.91 -7.79 16.02
N LYS A 2 0.27 -7.30 16.42
CA LYS A 2 0.78 -5.99 16.00
C LYS A 2 1.73 -6.23 14.82
N THR A 3 1.32 -5.87 13.62
CA THR A 3 2.10 -6.01 12.37
C THR A 3 2.71 -4.67 11.98
N ASN A 4 3.92 -4.69 11.40
CA ASN A 4 4.56 -3.46 10.91
C ASN A 4 3.78 -2.95 9.69
N ALA A 5 3.38 -1.68 9.71
CA ALA A 5 2.61 -1.06 8.63
C ALA A 5 3.37 -1.06 7.29
N GLU A 6 4.71 -1.06 7.32
CA GLU A 6 5.56 -1.11 6.12
C GLU A 6 5.45 -2.44 5.34
N LEU A 7 4.92 -3.48 6.00
CA LEU A 7 4.73 -4.81 5.42
C LEU A 7 3.29 -5.04 4.95
N VAL A 8 2.42 -4.04 5.09
CA VAL A 8 1.02 -4.11 4.70
C VAL A 8 0.82 -3.34 3.40
N PHE A 9 0.42 -4.05 2.36
CA PHE A 9 0.16 -3.48 1.03
C PHE A 9 -1.34 -3.49 0.77
N ILE A 10 -1.89 -2.32 0.49
CA ILE A 10 -3.30 -2.17 0.16
C ILE A 10 -3.50 -2.46 -1.32
N GLN A 11 -4.30 -3.48 -1.63
CA GLN A 11 -4.61 -3.89 -2.99
C GLN A 11 -5.81 -3.09 -3.54
N GLU A 12 -6.90 -3.03 -2.77
CA GLU A 12 -8.13 -2.39 -3.19
C GLU A 12 -8.80 -1.66 -2.02
N ILE A 13 -9.39 -0.50 -2.32
CA ILE A 13 -10.27 0.21 -1.39
C ILE A 13 -11.53 0.60 -2.17
N GLU A 14 -12.66 0.05 -1.75
CA GLU A 14 -13.97 0.42 -2.25
C GLU A 14 -14.69 1.28 -1.20
N THR A 15 -14.91 2.55 -1.54
CA THR A 15 -15.62 3.48 -0.65
C THR A 15 -17.12 3.37 -0.91
N LYS A 16 -17.92 3.09 0.13
CA LYS A 16 -19.37 2.99 -0.01
C LYS A 16 -20.01 4.39 0.02
N THR A 17 -20.46 4.83 -1.15
CA THR A 17 -21.10 6.15 -1.33
C THR A 17 -22.34 6.30 -0.44
N GLY A 18 -22.48 7.48 0.19
CA GLY A 18 -23.57 7.75 1.13
C GLY A 18 -23.33 7.20 2.55
N THR A 19 -22.17 6.59 2.80
CA THR A 19 -21.73 6.16 4.13
C THR A 19 -20.32 6.64 4.42
N SER A 20 -19.97 6.76 5.70
CA SER A 20 -18.60 7.07 6.14
C SER A 20 -17.75 5.80 6.30
N THR A 21 -17.99 4.77 5.47
CA THR A 21 -17.31 3.47 5.58
C THR A 21 -16.75 3.04 4.23
N ALA A 22 -15.54 2.50 4.26
CA ALA A 22 -14.89 1.88 3.11
C ALA A 22 -14.56 0.42 3.44
N LEU A 23 -14.64 -0.43 2.43
CA LEU A 23 -14.10 -1.79 2.48
C LEU A 23 -12.74 -1.78 1.80
N GLY A 24 -11.77 -2.49 2.38
CA GLY A 24 -10.44 -2.57 1.82
C GLY A 24 -9.88 -3.97 1.92
N PHE A 25 -9.07 -4.34 0.93
CA PHE A 25 -8.29 -5.56 0.89
C PHE A 25 -6.81 -5.21 1.01
N ALA A 26 -6.12 -5.88 1.94
CA ALA A 26 -4.70 -5.67 2.17
C ALA A 26 -3.97 -7.00 2.37
N ASN A 27 -2.80 -7.10 1.76
CA ASN A 27 -1.90 -8.24 1.87
C ASN A 27 -0.76 -7.89 2.83
N ILE A 28 -0.44 -8.85 3.71
CA ILE A 28 0.65 -8.71 4.68
C ILE A 28 1.77 -9.65 4.24
N TYR A 29 2.98 -9.11 4.13
CA TYR A 29 4.16 -9.84 3.73
C TYR A 29 5.19 -9.94 4.86
N GLU A 30 6.16 -10.83 4.70
CA GLU A 30 7.29 -10.92 5.63
C GLU A 30 8.39 -9.92 5.27
N SER A 31 8.49 -9.52 3.98
CA SER A 31 9.45 -8.55 3.48
C SER A 31 8.91 -7.71 2.32
N VAL A 32 9.45 -6.51 2.15
CA VAL A 32 9.13 -5.61 1.03
C VAL A 32 9.58 -6.20 -0.32
N GLU A 33 10.67 -6.97 -0.33
CA GLU A 33 11.16 -7.65 -1.54
C GLU A 33 10.18 -8.73 -2.02
N GLN A 34 9.56 -9.45 -1.09
CA GLN A 34 8.50 -10.41 -1.40
C GLN A 34 7.29 -9.70 -1.99
N ALA A 35 6.85 -8.59 -1.38
CA ALA A 35 5.74 -7.79 -1.89
C ALA A 35 6.03 -7.31 -3.32
N LYS A 36 7.24 -6.81 -3.61
CA LYS A 36 7.69 -6.37 -4.94
C LYS A 36 7.69 -7.46 -6.01
N ARG A 37 7.86 -8.73 -5.63
CA ARG A 37 7.85 -9.87 -6.56
C ARG A 37 6.43 -10.34 -6.88
N VAL A 38 5.51 -10.20 -5.93
CA VAL A 38 4.15 -10.73 -6.02
C VAL A 38 3.17 -9.68 -6.54
N GLU A 39 3.23 -8.46 -6.01
CA GLU A 39 2.35 -7.36 -6.37
C GLU A 39 2.86 -6.64 -7.63
N PRO A 40 1.95 -6.08 -8.45
CA PRO A 40 2.33 -5.29 -9.61
C PRO A 40 2.95 -3.95 -9.20
N GLU A 41 3.78 -3.40 -10.09
CA GLU A 41 4.60 -2.20 -9.84
C GLU A 41 3.77 -1.01 -9.34
N TYR A 42 2.59 -0.76 -9.92
CA TYR A 42 1.72 0.36 -9.53
C TYR A 42 1.17 0.25 -8.09
N ILE A 43 0.96 -0.98 -7.57
CA ILE A 43 0.54 -1.21 -6.18
C ILE A 43 1.71 -0.94 -5.25
N VAL A 44 2.92 -1.37 -5.64
CA VAL A 44 4.13 -1.13 -4.87
C VAL A 44 4.42 0.36 -4.76
N GLU A 45 4.35 1.10 -5.87
CA GLU A 45 4.60 2.54 -5.89
C GLU A 45 3.57 3.35 -5.09
N ARG A 46 2.30 2.92 -5.10
CA ARG A 46 1.24 3.54 -4.31
C ARG A 46 1.46 3.36 -2.80
N ASN A 47 1.85 2.16 -2.38
CA ASN A 47 2.01 1.83 -0.95
C ASN A 47 3.38 2.20 -0.40
N ASN A 48 4.41 2.26 -1.24
CA ASN A 48 5.76 2.68 -0.88
C ASN A 48 6.08 3.99 -1.61
N PRO A 49 5.59 5.14 -1.11
CA PRO A 49 5.89 6.42 -1.71
C PRO A 49 7.40 6.61 -1.71
N LYS A 50 8.00 6.58 -2.91
CA LYS A 50 9.38 7.00 -3.09
C LYS A 50 9.49 8.40 -2.49
N PRO A 51 10.46 8.70 -1.61
CA PRO A 51 10.68 10.07 -1.18
C PRO A 51 10.80 10.90 -2.46
N LYS A 52 9.88 11.84 -2.66
CA LYS A 52 10.06 12.85 -3.70
C LYS A 52 11.39 13.48 -3.38
N GLU A 53 12.39 13.28 -4.23
CA GLU A 53 13.50 14.21 -4.28
C GLU A 53 12.85 15.57 -4.51
N GLU A 54 12.87 16.40 -3.46
CA GLU A 54 12.59 17.81 -3.60
C GLU A 54 13.47 18.28 -4.75
N ALA A 55 12.85 18.62 -5.88
CA ALA A 55 13.53 19.36 -6.92
C ALA A 55 14.01 20.63 -6.23
N LYS A 56 15.30 20.64 -5.84
CA LYS A 56 16.01 21.84 -5.41
C LYS A 56 15.96 22.78 -6.62
N GLU A 57 15.06 23.74 -6.53
CA GLU A 57 15.09 24.97 -7.31
C GLU A 57 16.13 25.93 -6.72
#